data_AF-A0A502EIQ4-F1
#
_entry.id   AF-A0A502EIQ4-F1
#
_cell.length_a   1.000
_cell.length_b   1.000
_cell.length_c   1.000
_cell.angle_alpha   90.00
_cell.angle_beta   90.00
_cell.angle_gamma   90.00
#
_symmetry.space_group_name_H-M   'P 1'
#
loop_
_entity.id
_entity.type
_entity.pdbx_description
1 polymer ?
#
loop_
_entity_poly.entity_id
_entity_poly.type
_entity_poly.pdbx_seq_one_letter_code
_entity_poly.pdbx_strand_id
1 'polypeptide(L)'
;MSKHLLLIIILFSLKIYSQEIVSRNDIYAKDSIAYKVQDNKLFTGKVQNFKHKTHLVSEIEFVDGILNKTSVYANGKEVIILDEDYYYEKSPQIKKKVRYSFDHKIMSTTYYEKNGNKKLEEELKDGILVYSCPYTNNKKNGKLFSIDKKGEKKECVFENGKLIKNI
;
A
#
# COMPACT_ATOMS: atom_id res chain seq x y z
N MET A 1 41.31 20.68 -6.40
CA MET A 1 40.24 20.52 -5.39
C MET A 1 40.50 19.23 -4.62
N SER A 2 40.61 19.30 -3.29
CA SER A 2 40.77 18.10 -2.46
C SER A 2 39.60 17.14 -2.72
N LYS A 3 39.86 15.84 -2.87
CA LYS A 3 38.83 14.81 -3.11
C LYS A 3 37.73 14.84 -2.03
N HIS A 4 38.07 15.31 -0.82
CA HIS A 4 37.13 15.48 0.29
C HIS A 4 36.15 16.65 0.09
N LEU A 5 36.55 17.73 -0.59
CA LEU A 5 35.69 18.87 -0.87
C LEU A 5 34.59 18.53 -1.89
N LEU A 6 34.94 17.69 -2.88
CA LEU A 6 33.99 17.18 -3.88
C LEU A 6 32.92 16.30 -3.23
N LEU A 7 33.31 15.48 -2.24
CA LEU A 7 32.40 14.60 -1.51
C LEU A 7 31.35 15.38 -0.70
N ILE A 8 31.76 16.50 -0.07
CA ILE A 8 30.86 17.37 0.69
C ILE A 8 29.82 18.02 -0.24
N ILE A 9 30.24 18.51 -1.41
CA ILE A 9 29.33 19.11 -2.40
C ILE A 9 28.30 18.09 -2.91
N ILE A 10 28.70 16.83 -3.10
CA ILE A 10 27.79 15.74 -3.49
C ILE A 10 26.80 15.41 -2.37
N LEU A 11 27.22 15.43 -1.11
CA LEU A 11 26.32 15.16 0.03
C LEU A 11 25.27 16.26 0.21
N PHE A 12 25.57 17.53 -0.10
CA PHE A 12 24.60 18.63 -0.06
C PHE A 12 23.70 18.73 -1.30
N SER A 13 24.12 18.18 -2.46
CA SER A 13 23.27 18.13 -3.65
C SER A 13 22.23 17.00 -3.59
N LEU A 14 22.51 15.97 -2.79
CA LEU A 14 21.52 14.98 -2.39
C LEU A 14 20.60 15.63 -1.35
N LYS A 15 19.45 16.13 -1.80
CA LYS A 15 18.37 16.58 -0.91
C LYS A 15 17.77 15.38 -0.17
N ILE A 16 18.48 14.88 0.84
CA ILE A 16 18.03 13.83 1.75
C ILE A 16 17.08 14.50 2.76
N TYR A 17 15.88 14.84 2.31
CA TYR A 17 14.83 15.20 3.25
C TYR A 17 14.36 13.92 3.93
N SER A 18 14.64 13.78 5.22
CA SER A 18 13.92 12.81 6.04
C SER A 18 12.43 13.05 5.89
N GLN A 19 11.64 12.00 5.71
CA GLN A 19 10.20 12.11 5.65
C GLN A 19 9.70 12.69 6.99
N GLU A 20 8.92 13.78 6.94
CA GLU A 20 8.37 14.42 8.13
C GLU A 20 7.37 13.47 8.80
N ILE A 21 7.45 13.31 10.13
CA ILE A 21 6.54 12.47 10.91
C ILE A 21 5.86 13.35 11.96
N VAL A 22 4.53 13.36 11.95
CA VAL A 22 3.72 14.23 12.80
C VAL A 22 2.53 13.48 13.42
N SER A 23 1.88 14.11 14.39
CA SER A 23 0.60 13.65 14.93
C SER A 23 -0.57 14.21 14.11
N ARG A 24 -1.77 13.67 14.31
CA ARG A 24 -2.98 14.16 13.63
C ARG A 24 -3.24 15.66 13.87
N ASN A 25 -2.88 16.18 15.05
CA ASN A 25 -3.17 17.56 15.43
C ASN A 25 -2.26 18.58 14.72
N ASP A 26 -1.18 18.12 14.09
CA ASP A 26 -0.21 18.98 13.41
C ASP A 26 -0.61 19.27 11.96
N ILE A 27 -1.67 18.59 11.47
CA ILE A 27 -2.21 18.79 10.13
C ILE A 27 -3.72 19.07 10.17
N TYR A 28 -4.22 19.70 9.11
CA TYR A 28 -5.64 19.80 8.84
C TYR A 28 -5.92 19.49 7.36
N ALA A 29 -7.14 19.05 7.05
CA ALA A 29 -7.55 18.76 5.69
C ALA A 29 -8.59 19.77 5.21
N LYS A 30 -8.40 20.30 4.00
CA LYS A 30 -9.38 21.13 3.29
C LYS A 30 -9.50 20.60 1.87
N ASP A 31 -10.72 20.34 1.41
CA ASP A 31 -11.00 19.83 0.06
C ASP A 31 -10.19 18.56 -0.30
N SER A 32 -10.01 17.67 0.68
CA SER A 32 -9.20 16.44 0.58
C SER A 32 -7.69 16.64 0.40
N ILE A 33 -7.19 17.86 0.63
CA ILE A 33 -5.78 18.21 0.62
C ILE A 33 -5.33 18.49 2.06
N ALA A 34 -4.24 17.85 2.48
CA ALA A 34 -3.63 18.00 3.80
C ALA A 34 -2.62 19.14 3.83
N TYR A 35 -2.71 19.96 4.88
CA TYR A 35 -1.85 21.10 5.15
C TYR A 35 -1.29 21.00 6.56
N LYS A 36 -0.09 21.52 6.77
CA LYS A 36 0.49 21.68 8.11
C LYS A 36 -0.16 22.85 8.83
N VAL A 37 -0.50 22.68 10.10
CA VAL A 37 -1.08 23.74 10.94
C VAL A 37 -0.09 24.89 11.15
N GLN A 38 1.20 24.59 11.29
CA GLN A 38 2.23 25.57 11.65
C GLN A 38 2.42 26.67 10.59
N ASP A 39 2.38 26.33 9.30
CA ASP A 39 2.75 27.23 8.21
C ASP A 39 1.77 27.22 7.02
N ASN A 40 0.65 26.49 7.13
CA ASN A 40 -0.37 26.31 6.08
C ASN A 40 0.18 25.78 4.74
N LYS A 41 1.37 25.16 4.72
CA LYS A 41 1.92 24.54 3.51
C LYS A 41 1.36 23.13 3.31
N LEU A 42 1.38 22.67 2.06
CA LEU A 42 1.05 21.29 1.71
C LEU A 42 1.92 20.32 2.51
N PHE A 43 1.28 19.29 3.07
CA PHE A 43 1.96 18.31 3.90
C PHE A 43 2.53 17.17 3.04
N THR A 44 3.83 16.89 3.20
CA THR A 44 4.50 15.70 2.65
C THR A 44 5.17 14.98 3.80
N GLY A 45 4.66 13.80 4.16
CA GLY A 45 5.10 13.10 5.36
C GLY A 45 4.14 12.02 5.80
N LYS A 46 4.33 11.55 7.03
CA LYS A 46 3.50 10.53 7.67
C LYS A 46 2.84 11.07 8.93
N VAL A 47 1.55 10.79 9.06
CA VAL A 47 0.81 10.95 10.31
C VAL A 47 0.79 9.62 11.02
N GLN A 48 1.33 9.56 12.24
CA GLN A 48 1.31 8.35 13.07
C GLN A 48 0.16 8.39 14.09
N ASN A 49 -0.55 7.28 14.22
CA ASN A 49 -1.57 7.08 15.24
C ASN A 49 -1.11 6.01 16.22
N PHE A 50 -1.05 6.36 17.50
CA PHE A 50 -0.65 5.46 18.57
C PHE A 50 -1.84 5.09 19.45
N LYS A 51 -1.88 3.83 19.89
CA LYS A 51 -2.67 3.41 21.05
C LYS A 51 -1.81 3.63 22.29
N HIS A 52 -2.35 4.38 23.25
CA HIS A 52 -1.55 4.92 24.35
C HIS A 52 -0.32 5.67 23.79
N LYS A 53 0.77 5.78 24.56
CA LYS A 53 1.95 6.57 24.15
C LYS A 53 3.00 5.79 23.34
N THR A 54 2.87 4.48 23.19
CA THR A 54 3.99 3.64 22.74
C THR A 54 3.64 2.66 21.62
N HIS A 55 2.37 2.33 21.41
CA HIS A 55 1.99 1.30 20.46
C HIS A 55 1.49 1.93 19.15
N LEU A 56 2.31 1.90 18.10
CA LEU A 56 1.95 2.40 16.78
C LEU A 56 0.87 1.50 16.16
N VAL A 57 -0.29 2.07 15.84
CA VAL A 57 -1.44 1.33 15.29
C VAL A 57 -1.57 1.55 13.79
N SER A 58 -1.32 2.78 13.33
CA SER A 58 -1.39 3.09 11.91
C SER A 58 -0.56 4.29 11.50
N GLU A 59 -0.24 4.33 10.22
CA GLU A 59 0.37 5.47 9.52
C GLU A 59 -0.53 5.91 8.36
N ILE A 60 -0.56 7.22 8.11
CA ILE A 60 -1.18 7.82 6.93
C ILE A 60 -0.10 8.64 6.24
N GLU A 61 0.22 8.32 4.99
CA GLU A 61 1.24 8.97 4.20
C GLU A 61 0.62 9.93 3.19
N PHE A 62 1.16 11.15 3.14
CA PHE A 62 0.78 12.20 2.21
C PHE A 62 1.96 12.64 1.36
N VAL A 63 1.68 12.97 0.10
CA VAL A 63 2.63 13.60 -0.82
C VAL A 63 1.96 14.84 -1.41
N ASP A 64 2.54 16.01 -1.18
CA ASP A 64 2.01 17.32 -1.58
C ASP A 64 0.55 17.52 -1.16
N GLY A 65 0.24 17.11 0.07
CA GLY A 65 -1.08 17.16 0.68
C GLY A 65 -2.04 16.07 0.20
N ILE A 66 -1.65 15.22 -0.75
CA ILE A 66 -2.51 14.18 -1.32
C ILE A 66 -2.29 12.87 -0.56
N LEU A 67 -3.39 12.23 -0.13
CA LEU A 67 -3.34 10.90 0.49
C LEU A 67 -2.73 9.89 -0.49
N ASN A 68 -1.62 9.28 -0.09
CA ASN A 68 -0.87 8.32 -0.91
C ASN A 68 -1.08 6.89 -0.40
N LYS A 69 -0.92 6.67 0.91
CA LYS A 69 -0.91 5.34 1.51
C LYS A 69 -1.44 5.37 2.94
N THR A 70 -2.06 4.29 3.38
CA THR A 70 -2.25 3.99 4.80
C THR A 70 -1.60 2.66 5.13
N SER A 71 -1.06 2.54 6.33
CA SER A 71 -0.46 1.30 6.86
C SER A 71 -1.09 0.99 8.21
N VAL A 72 -1.41 -0.27 8.46
CA VAL A 72 -1.93 -0.77 9.74
C VAL A 72 -0.95 -1.77 10.33
N TYR A 73 -0.74 -1.69 11.64
CA TYR A 73 0.22 -2.53 12.35
C TYR A 73 -0.46 -3.54 13.26
N ALA A 74 0.22 -4.65 13.51
CA ALA A 74 -0.21 -5.68 14.42
C ALA A 74 -0.21 -5.19 15.87
N ASN A 75 -1.19 -5.66 16.63
CA ASN A 75 -1.21 -5.45 18.08
C ASN A 75 -0.21 -6.38 18.76
N GLY A 76 1.06 -5.96 18.81
CA GLY A 76 2.17 -6.68 19.40
C GLY A 76 3.26 -5.76 19.94
N LYS A 77 4.33 -6.36 20.47
CA LYS A 77 5.51 -5.62 20.94
C LYS A 77 6.36 -5.09 19.79
N GLU A 78 6.35 -5.78 18.66
CA GLU A 78 7.10 -5.44 17.46
C GLU A 78 6.21 -4.70 16.47
N VAL A 79 6.82 -3.77 15.72
CA VAL A 79 6.12 -3.01 14.68
C VAL A 79 6.06 -3.86 13.41
N ILE A 80 4.98 -4.62 13.28
CA ILE A 80 4.70 -5.51 12.15
C ILE A 80 3.57 -4.92 11.33
N ILE A 81 3.81 -4.61 10.05
CA ILE A 81 2.76 -4.17 9.12
C ILE A 81 1.86 -5.35 8.80
N LEU A 82 0.54 -5.16 8.84
CA LEU A 82 -0.45 -6.17 8.46
C LEU A 82 -1.11 -5.84 7.13
N ASP A 83 -1.50 -4.59 6.94
CA ASP A 83 -2.19 -4.12 5.74
C ASP A 83 -1.62 -2.79 5.28
N GLU A 84 -1.52 -2.61 3.97
CA GLU A 84 -1.31 -1.32 3.34
C GLU A 84 -2.34 -1.07 2.25
N ASP A 85 -3.00 0.08 2.30
CA ASP A 85 -3.87 0.57 1.24
C ASP A 85 -3.15 1.70 0.50
N TYR A 86 -3.08 1.61 -0.83
CA TYR A 86 -2.53 2.62 -1.72
C TYR A 86 -3.67 3.26 -2.49
N TYR A 87 -3.67 4.59 -2.60
CA TYR A 87 -4.80 5.35 -3.15
C TYR A 87 -4.50 5.87 -4.56
N TYR A 88 -5.56 6.15 -5.32
CA TYR A 88 -5.44 6.94 -6.53
C TYR A 88 -5.19 8.42 -6.18
N GLU A 89 -4.39 9.10 -7.00
CA GLU A 89 -4.11 10.52 -6.80
C GLU A 89 -5.41 11.34 -6.74
N LYS A 90 -5.52 12.22 -5.74
CA LYS A 90 -6.68 13.09 -5.48
C LYS A 90 -8.00 12.32 -5.40
N SER A 91 -7.96 11.08 -4.89
CA SER A 91 -9.13 10.24 -4.76
C SER A 91 -9.07 9.40 -3.48
N PRO A 92 -10.19 9.25 -2.75
CA PRO A 92 -10.26 8.32 -1.64
C PRO A 92 -10.33 6.85 -2.10
N GLN A 93 -10.37 6.60 -3.41
CA GLN A 93 -10.47 5.25 -3.95
C GLN A 93 -9.14 4.54 -3.87
N ILE A 94 -9.20 3.31 -3.37
CA ILE A 94 -8.05 2.44 -3.23
C ILE A 94 -7.67 1.91 -4.61
N LYS A 95 -6.38 1.98 -4.94
CA LYS A 95 -5.76 1.41 -6.14
C LYS A 95 -5.23 0.00 -5.89
N LYS A 96 -4.65 -0.23 -4.71
CA LYS A 96 -3.99 -1.48 -4.35
C LYS A 96 -4.09 -1.70 -2.83
N LYS A 97 -4.44 -2.91 -2.41
CA LYS A 97 -4.32 -3.39 -1.03
C LYS A 97 -3.26 -4.47 -0.96
N VAL A 98 -2.34 -4.39 -0.01
CA VAL A 98 -1.33 -5.41 0.24
C VAL A 98 -1.53 -5.93 1.66
N ARG A 99 -1.55 -7.26 1.81
CA ARG A 99 -1.61 -7.93 3.10
C ARG A 99 -0.31 -8.64 3.38
N TYR A 100 0.13 -8.58 4.62
CA TYR A 100 1.37 -9.15 5.09
C TYR A 100 1.12 -10.18 6.19
N SER A 101 1.96 -11.20 6.24
CA SER A 101 2.07 -12.11 7.37
C SER A 101 2.92 -11.51 8.48
N PHE A 102 2.89 -12.13 9.67
CA PHE A 102 3.67 -11.66 10.81
C PHE A 102 5.20 -11.69 10.59
N ASP A 103 5.69 -12.49 9.65
CA ASP A 103 7.10 -12.53 9.23
C ASP A 103 7.40 -11.54 8.07
N HIS A 104 6.55 -10.52 7.89
CA HIS A 104 6.69 -9.43 6.92
C HIS A 104 6.63 -9.85 5.44
N LYS A 105 6.18 -11.08 5.12
CA LYS A 105 5.98 -11.51 3.73
C LYS A 105 4.63 -11.07 3.22
N ILE A 106 4.56 -10.75 1.93
CA ILE A 106 3.28 -10.47 1.27
C ILE A 106 2.50 -11.78 1.17
N MET A 107 1.28 -11.77 1.71
CA MET A 107 0.32 -12.87 1.59
C MET A 107 -0.62 -12.69 0.41
N SER A 108 -1.07 -11.45 0.17
CA SER A 108 -1.98 -11.17 -0.93
C SER A 108 -1.89 -9.73 -1.40
N THR A 109 -2.13 -9.52 -2.68
CA THR A 109 -2.34 -8.18 -3.24
C THR A 109 -3.67 -8.16 -3.98
N THR A 110 -4.48 -7.13 -3.73
CA THR A 110 -5.70 -6.86 -4.49
C THR A 110 -5.58 -5.51 -5.18
N TYR A 111 -5.82 -5.50 -6.49
CA TYR A 111 -5.84 -4.31 -7.31
C TYR A 111 -7.27 -3.93 -7.66
N TYR A 112 -7.51 -2.63 -7.75
CA TYR A 112 -8.82 -2.06 -8.00
C TYR A 112 -8.74 -1.10 -9.18
N GLU A 113 -9.85 -0.96 -9.89
CA GLU A 113 -10.07 0.12 -10.84
C GLU A 113 -10.45 1.41 -10.09
N LYS A 114 -10.36 2.56 -10.77
CA LYS A 114 -10.65 3.88 -10.16
C LYS A 114 -12.10 4.03 -9.68
N ASN A 115 -13.03 3.22 -10.19
CA ASN A 115 -14.42 3.17 -9.72
C ASN A 115 -14.63 2.28 -8.48
N GLY A 116 -13.56 1.72 -7.92
CA GLY A 116 -13.60 0.83 -6.76
C GLY A 116 -13.85 -0.65 -7.08
N ASN A 117 -14.05 -1.02 -8.35
CA ASN A 117 -14.23 -2.41 -8.73
C ASN A 117 -12.91 -3.18 -8.63
N LYS A 118 -12.95 -4.41 -8.10
CA LYS A 118 -11.80 -5.31 -8.11
C LYS A 118 -11.36 -5.56 -9.57
N LYS A 119 -10.05 -5.47 -9.80
CA LYS A 119 -9.38 -5.70 -11.08
C LYS A 119 -8.64 -7.03 -11.10
N LEU A 120 -7.89 -7.32 -10.02
CA LEU A 120 -7.03 -8.48 -9.91
C LEU A 120 -6.84 -8.82 -8.43
N GLU A 121 -6.79 -10.10 -8.12
CA GLU A 121 -6.43 -10.61 -6.79
C GLU A 121 -5.36 -11.68 -6.94
N GLU A 122 -4.31 -11.53 -6.16
CA GLU A 122 -3.16 -12.44 -6.14
C GLU A 122 -2.88 -12.86 -4.70
N GLU A 123 -2.58 -14.15 -4.51
CA GLU A 123 -2.14 -14.70 -3.23
C GLU A 123 -0.78 -15.36 -3.39
N LEU A 124 0.08 -15.15 -2.40
CA LEU A 124 1.41 -15.73 -2.33
C LEU A 124 1.51 -16.63 -1.09
N LYS A 125 2.20 -17.75 -1.25
CA LYS A 125 2.63 -18.61 -0.15
C LYS A 125 4.14 -18.76 -0.23
N ASP A 126 4.84 -18.34 0.82
CA ASP A 126 6.30 -18.35 0.89
C ASP A 126 6.97 -17.64 -0.30
N GLY A 127 6.38 -16.53 -0.75
CA GLY A 127 6.86 -15.75 -1.89
C GLY A 127 6.52 -16.33 -3.27
N ILE A 128 5.83 -17.47 -3.32
CA ILE A 128 5.39 -18.12 -4.56
C ILE A 128 3.92 -17.77 -4.82
N LEU A 129 3.61 -17.30 -6.02
CA LEU A 129 2.23 -17.05 -6.45
C LEU A 129 1.44 -18.37 -6.47
N VAL A 130 0.39 -18.47 -5.66
CA VAL A 130 -0.47 -19.65 -5.55
C VAL A 130 -1.89 -19.42 -6.05
N TYR A 131 -2.27 -18.16 -6.27
CA TYR A 131 -3.57 -17.78 -6.82
C TYR A 131 -3.43 -16.47 -7.58
N SER A 132 -4.04 -16.37 -8.75
CA SER A 132 -4.21 -15.12 -9.48
C SER A 132 -5.53 -15.15 -10.23
N CYS A 133 -6.37 -14.15 -10.01
CA CYS A 133 -7.69 -14.08 -10.64
C CYS A 133 -8.01 -12.65 -11.09
N PRO A 134 -8.20 -12.41 -12.40
CA PRO A 134 -8.73 -11.16 -12.90
C PRO A 134 -10.23 -11.02 -12.66
N TYR A 135 -10.68 -9.77 -12.53
CA TYR A 135 -12.06 -9.40 -12.27
C TYR A 135 -12.54 -8.30 -13.22
N THR A 136 -13.84 -8.30 -13.49
CA THR A 136 -14.54 -7.23 -14.18
C THR A 136 -15.87 -7.00 -13.46
N ASN A 137 -16.17 -5.76 -13.07
CA ASN A 137 -17.37 -5.41 -12.30
C ASN A 137 -17.56 -6.30 -11.05
N ASN A 138 -16.47 -6.52 -10.30
CA ASN A 138 -16.42 -7.36 -9.09
C ASN A 138 -16.72 -8.85 -9.31
N LYS A 139 -16.72 -9.32 -10.56
CA LYS A 139 -16.91 -10.74 -10.88
C LYS A 139 -15.67 -11.31 -11.55
N LYS A 140 -15.34 -12.57 -11.24
CA LYS A 140 -14.22 -13.28 -11.89
C LYS A 140 -14.40 -13.24 -13.40
N ASN A 141 -13.40 -12.77 -14.12
CA ASN A 141 -13.49 -12.57 -15.56
C ASN A 141 -12.11 -12.64 -16.20
N GLY A 142 -11.87 -13.68 -17.00
CA GLY A 142 -10.58 -14.03 -17.57
C GLY A 142 -10.02 -15.33 -17.00
N LYS A 143 -8.71 -15.51 -17.16
CA LYS A 143 -8.00 -16.73 -16.76
C LYS A 143 -7.63 -16.67 -15.27
N LEU A 144 -8.19 -17.58 -14.48
CA LEU A 144 -7.80 -17.85 -13.11
C LEU A 144 -6.67 -18.89 -13.10
N PHE A 145 -5.62 -18.58 -12.36
CA PHE A 145 -4.55 -19.50 -12.01
C PHE A 145 -4.62 -19.86 -10.53
N SER A 146 -4.36 -21.12 -10.19
CA SER A 146 -4.21 -21.56 -8.80
C SER A 146 -3.28 -22.76 -8.67
N ILE A 147 -2.70 -22.94 -7.49
CA ILE A 147 -1.96 -24.14 -7.08
C ILE A 147 -2.78 -24.83 -5.98
N ASP A 148 -3.08 -26.11 -6.17
CA ASP A 148 -3.87 -26.85 -5.18
C ASP A 148 -3.02 -27.39 -4.01
N LYS A 149 -3.67 -28.10 -3.08
CA LYS A 149 -3.02 -28.66 -1.89
C LYS A 149 -1.93 -29.70 -2.20
N LYS A 150 -1.96 -30.31 -3.39
CA LYS A 150 -0.95 -31.27 -3.85
C LYS A 150 0.21 -30.58 -4.60
N GLY A 151 0.13 -29.27 -4.80
CA GLY A 151 1.10 -28.51 -5.60
C GLY A 151 0.78 -28.54 -7.10
N GLU A 152 -0.37 -29.08 -7.51
CA GLU A 152 -0.75 -29.15 -8.92
C GLU A 152 -1.30 -27.80 -9.39
N LYS A 153 -0.78 -27.33 -10.53
CA LYS A 153 -1.26 -26.10 -11.17
C LYS A 153 -2.61 -26.36 -11.81
N LYS A 154 -3.55 -25.45 -11.59
CA LYS A 154 -4.88 -25.45 -12.19
C LYS A 154 -5.15 -24.11 -12.83
N GLU A 155 -5.71 -24.17 -14.03
CA GLU A 155 -6.11 -22.99 -14.76
C GLU A 155 -7.57 -23.15 -15.22
N CYS A 156 -8.34 -22.08 -15.03
CA CYS A 156 -9.75 -22.03 -15.37
C CYS A 156 -10.05 -20.71 -16.06
N VAL A 157 -11.03 -20.68 -16.97
CA VAL A 157 -11.51 -19.44 -17.59
C VAL A 157 -12.88 -19.11 -17.03
N PHE A 158 -13.02 -17.89 -16.52
CA PHE A 158 -14.28 -17.34 -16.05
C PHE A 158 -14.78 -16.23 -16.98
N GLU A 159 -16.10 -16.14 -17.13
CA GLU A 159 -16.76 -15.02 -17.79
C GLU A 159 -17.93 -14.54 -16.91
N ASN A 160 -17.91 -13.26 -16.53
CA ASN A 160 -18.94 -12.63 -15.71
C ASN A 160 -19.29 -13.45 -14.45
N GLY A 161 -18.28 -14.04 -13.81
CA GLY A 161 -18.39 -14.84 -12.58
C GLY A 161 -18.74 -16.32 -12.79
N LYS A 162 -18.94 -16.78 -14.04
CA LYS A 162 -19.24 -18.18 -14.35
C LYS A 162 -18.01 -18.88 -14.90
N LEU A 163 -17.76 -20.10 -14.44
CA LEU A 163 -16.72 -20.97 -15.00
C LEU A 163 -17.15 -21.43 -16.40
N ILE A 164 -16.30 -21.18 -17.39
CA ILE A 164 -16.53 -21.54 -18.79
C ILE A 164 -15.71 -22.77 -19.19
N LYS A 165 -14.47 -22.86 -18.71
CA LYS A 165 -13.54 -23.91 -19.13
C LYS A 165 -12.49 -24.21 -18.06
N ASN A 166 -12.16 -25.49 -17.89
CA ASN A 166 -10.92 -25.93 -17.25
C ASN A 166 -9.84 -26.15 -18.31
N ILE A 167 -8.62 -25.74 -18.04
CA ILE A 167 -7.46 -25.88 -18.92
C ILE A 167 -6.55 -26.98 -18.36
#